data_AF-A0A973CKV7-F1
#
_entry.id   AF-A0A973CKV7-F1
#
_cell.length_a   1.000
_cell.length_b   1.000
_cell.length_c   1.000
_cell.angle_alpha   90.00
_cell.angle_beta   90.00
_cell.angle_gamma   90.00
#
_symmetry.space_group_name_H-M   'P 1'
#
loop_
_entity.id
_entity.type
_entity.pdbx_description
1 polymer ?
#
loop_
_entity_poly.entity_id
_entity_poly.type
_entity_poly.pdbx_seq_one_letter_code
_entity_poly.pdbx_strand_id
1 'polypeptide(L)'
;MAFRDTNSEGKPIIKLTEEERYMFDLQGWLAVPGVLEKDEIAPMVEHCRKLKFEKEDVPLKYHTTMSGPLETLCDHPKVVGFMQEFVGNPEMGSEGDDGGFGFRMEYSFMAWRLGSLAGDHWNPHGGGGSKRNAVDVYNYRSRPGDVFS
;
A
#
# COMPACT_ATOMS: atom_id res chain seq x y z
N MET A 1 -27.47 1.29 -4.89
CA MET A 1 -26.13 1.66 -5.39
C MET A 1 -25.21 0.50 -5.10
N ALA A 2 -24.48 0.03 -6.10
CA ALA A 2 -23.59 -1.12 -6.01
C ALA A 2 -22.16 -0.68 -6.30
N PHE A 3 -21.19 -1.42 -5.79
CA PHE A 3 -19.79 -1.22 -6.17
C PHE A 3 -19.56 -1.60 -7.63
N ARG A 4 -18.49 -1.05 -8.20
CA ARG A 4 -18.02 -1.41 -9.53
C ARG A 4 -17.51 -2.86 -9.55
N ASP A 5 -17.94 -3.62 -10.56
CA ASP A 5 -17.61 -5.04 -10.71
C ASP A 5 -16.33 -5.31 -11.53
N THR A 6 -15.70 -4.28 -12.09
CA THR A 6 -14.41 -4.37 -12.80
C THR A 6 -13.42 -3.30 -12.37
N ASN A 7 -12.12 -3.57 -12.49
CA ASN A 7 -11.07 -2.57 -12.29
C ASN A 7 -10.95 -1.62 -13.50
N SER A 8 -9.98 -0.71 -13.49
CA SER A 8 -9.77 0.26 -14.59
C SER A 8 -9.33 -0.41 -15.90
N GLU A 9 -8.75 -1.61 -15.83
CA GLU A 9 -8.37 -2.44 -16.98
C GLU A 9 -9.52 -3.37 -17.46
N GLY A 10 -10.70 -3.29 -16.85
CA GLY A 10 -11.86 -4.12 -17.20
C GLY A 10 -11.79 -5.56 -16.67
N LYS A 11 -10.81 -5.89 -15.81
CA LYS A 11 -10.73 -7.20 -15.13
C LYS A 11 -11.78 -7.29 -14.02
N PRO A 12 -12.45 -8.44 -13.85
CA PRO A 12 -13.49 -8.61 -12.84
C PRO A 12 -12.90 -8.50 -11.42
N ILE A 13 -13.57 -7.75 -10.55
CA ILE A 13 -13.18 -7.62 -9.14
C ILE A 13 -13.26 -8.97 -8.45
N ILE A 14 -12.20 -9.33 -7.72
CA ILE A 14 -12.10 -10.59 -6.99
C ILE A 14 -12.53 -10.35 -5.55
N LYS A 15 -13.73 -10.82 -5.20
CA LYS A 15 -14.27 -10.75 -3.83
C LYS A 15 -13.48 -11.64 -2.87
N LEU A 16 -13.54 -11.32 -1.58
CA LEU A 16 -13.00 -12.20 -0.54
C LEU A 16 -13.86 -13.46 -0.40
N THR A 17 -13.19 -14.59 -0.18
CA THR A 17 -13.85 -15.82 0.27
C THR A 17 -14.27 -15.71 1.73
N GLU A 18 -15.15 -16.61 2.18
CA GLU A 18 -15.51 -16.69 3.62
C GLU A 18 -14.29 -16.99 4.49
N GLU A 19 -13.36 -17.81 4.02
CA GLU A 19 -12.12 -18.12 4.73
C GLU A 19 -11.23 -16.89 4.85
N GLU A 20 -11.07 -16.12 3.78
CA GLU A 20 -10.28 -14.88 3.81
C GLU A 20 -10.91 -13.82 4.73
N ARG A 21 -12.25 -13.70 4.74
CA ARG A 21 -12.98 -12.87 5.70
C ARG A 21 -12.68 -13.30 7.13
N TYR A 22 -12.89 -14.58 7.42
CA TYR A 22 -12.65 -15.14 8.75
C TYR A 22 -11.20 -14.94 9.21
N MET A 23 -10.24 -15.18 8.33
CA MET A 23 -8.83 -14.95 8.63
C MET A 23 -8.57 -13.46 8.87
N PHE A 24 -9.07 -12.56 8.03
CA PHE A 24 -8.89 -11.13 8.26
C PHE A 24 -9.50 -10.68 9.60
N ASP A 25 -10.70 -11.14 9.96
CA ASP A 25 -11.33 -10.84 11.24
C ASP A 25 -10.51 -11.37 12.43
N LEU A 26 -9.87 -12.53 12.28
CA LEU A 26 -9.09 -13.18 13.35
C LEU A 26 -7.74 -12.48 13.60
N GLN A 27 -7.02 -12.08 12.56
CA GLN A 27 -5.64 -11.58 12.68
C GLN A 27 -5.44 -10.11 12.28
N GLY A 28 -6.44 -9.47 11.66
CA GLY A 28 -6.36 -8.10 11.17
C GLY A 28 -5.49 -7.91 9.93
N TRP A 29 -5.04 -8.99 9.28
CA TRP A 29 -4.27 -8.97 8.04
C TRP A 29 -4.58 -10.19 7.17
N LEU A 30 -4.22 -10.12 5.89
CA LEU A 30 -4.37 -11.22 4.94
C LEU A 30 -3.12 -11.32 4.06
N ALA A 31 -2.53 -12.52 3.96
CA ALA A 31 -1.55 -12.80 2.92
C ALA A 31 -2.26 -13.44 1.73
N VAL A 32 -2.11 -12.86 0.56
CA VAL A 32 -2.62 -13.41 -0.69
C VAL A 32 -1.41 -13.87 -1.52
N PRO A 33 -1.12 -15.18 -1.58
CA PRO A 33 0.05 -15.69 -2.29
C PRO A 33 -0.18 -15.65 -3.81
N GLY A 34 0.89 -15.40 -4.58
CA GLY A 34 0.86 -15.52 -6.04
C GLY A 34 -0.08 -14.52 -6.74
N VAL A 35 -0.31 -13.35 -6.14
CA VAL A 35 -1.15 -12.30 -6.74
C VAL A 35 -0.53 -11.70 -8.00
N LEU A 36 0.80 -11.64 -8.05
CA LEU A 36 1.56 -11.06 -9.16
C LEU A 36 2.49 -12.11 -9.74
N GLU A 37 2.58 -12.12 -11.06
CA GLU A 37 3.52 -12.93 -11.80
C GLU A 37 4.91 -12.27 -11.88
N LYS A 38 5.93 -13.06 -12.19
CA LYS A 38 7.33 -12.57 -12.18
C LYS A 38 7.59 -11.46 -13.19
N ASP A 39 6.94 -11.54 -14.34
CA ASP A 39 7.01 -10.54 -15.41
C ASP A 39 6.27 -9.25 -15.07
N GLU A 40 5.23 -9.31 -14.23
CA GLU A 40 4.57 -8.13 -13.65
C GLU A 40 5.44 -7.45 -12.58
N ILE A 41 6.16 -8.23 -11.77
CA ILE A 41 6.98 -7.71 -10.67
C ILE A 41 8.21 -6.93 -11.18
N ALA A 42 8.90 -7.43 -12.20
CA ALA A 42 10.13 -6.81 -12.72
C ALA A 42 10.00 -5.31 -13.05
N PRO A 43 9.00 -4.86 -13.85
CA PRO A 43 8.83 -3.44 -14.16
C PRO A 43 8.44 -2.61 -12.93
N MET A 44 7.68 -3.18 -11.97
CA MET A 44 7.34 -2.50 -10.72
C MET A 44 8.58 -2.23 -9.86
N VAL A 45 9.46 -3.23 -9.72
CA VAL A 45 10.72 -3.10 -8.98
C VAL A 45 11.64 -2.08 -9.64
N GLU A 46 11.77 -2.11 -10.97
CA GLU A 46 12.59 -1.15 -11.70
C GLU A 46 12.04 0.28 -11.58
N HIS A 47 10.72 0.45 -11.62
CA HIS A 47 10.09 1.74 -11.40
C HIS A 47 10.39 2.29 -9.99
N CYS A 48 10.24 1.46 -8.95
CA CYS A 48 10.62 1.82 -7.58
C CYS A 48 12.10 2.19 -7.45
N ARG A 49 12.99 1.44 -8.12
CA ARG A 49 14.44 1.72 -8.13
C ARG A 49 14.72 3.09 -8.75
N LYS A 50 14.15 3.39 -9.92
CA LYS A 50 14.31 4.70 -10.57
C LYS A 50 13.75 5.83 -9.73
N LEU A 51 12.55 5.68 -9.15
CA LEU A 51 12.00 6.67 -8.22
C LEU A 51 12.93 6.97 -7.03
N LYS A 52 13.72 5.98 -6.60
CA LYS A 52 14.66 6.13 -5.48
C LYS A 52 15.98 6.79 -5.87
N PHE A 53 16.56 6.38 -7.01
CA PHE A 53 17.97 6.68 -7.35
C PHE A 53 18.14 7.56 -8.58
N GLU A 54 17.15 7.61 -9.46
CA GLU A 54 17.19 8.23 -10.79
C GLU A 54 15.86 8.94 -11.05
N LYS A 55 15.36 9.71 -10.07
CA LYS A 55 14.00 10.28 -10.11
C LYS A 55 13.84 11.26 -11.26
N GLU A 56 14.91 11.97 -11.59
CA GLU A 56 15.01 12.92 -12.71
C GLU A 56 14.79 12.25 -14.07
N ASP A 57 15.09 10.94 -14.19
CA ASP A 57 14.87 10.15 -15.40
C ASP A 57 13.43 9.62 -15.51
N VAL A 58 12.63 9.77 -14.46
CA VAL A 58 11.22 9.40 -14.47
C VAL A 58 10.40 10.62 -14.93
N PRO A 59 9.43 10.47 -15.85
CA PRO A 59 8.52 11.56 -16.18
C PRO A 59 7.75 12.04 -14.95
N LEU A 60 7.55 13.37 -14.81
CA LEU A 60 6.92 13.97 -13.62
C LEU A 60 5.56 13.36 -13.24
N LYS A 61 4.75 12.97 -14.24
CA LYS A 61 3.46 12.30 -14.02
C LYS A 61 3.57 10.94 -13.32
N TYR A 62 4.76 10.35 -13.30
CA TYR A 62 5.05 9.06 -12.70
C TYR A 62 5.96 9.18 -11.46
N HIS A 63 5.98 10.34 -10.78
CA HIS A 63 6.82 10.59 -9.60
C HIS A 63 6.22 10.09 -8.28
N THR A 64 5.32 9.10 -8.32
CA THR A 64 4.65 8.58 -7.13
C THR A 64 4.64 7.06 -7.12
N THR A 65 4.51 6.47 -5.94
CA THR A 65 4.42 5.00 -5.75
C THR A 65 3.01 4.45 -6.05
N MET A 66 2.18 5.22 -6.75
CA MET A 66 0.85 4.82 -7.22
C MET A 66 0.72 5.05 -8.74
N SER A 67 1.85 5.19 -9.44
CA SER A 67 1.90 5.62 -10.83
C SER A 67 2.73 4.67 -11.70
N GLY A 68 2.56 4.75 -13.01
CA GLY A 68 3.29 3.90 -13.96
C GLY A 68 2.98 2.41 -13.73
N PRO A 69 3.98 1.51 -13.72
CA PRO A 69 3.74 0.08 -13.47
C PRO A 69 3.05 -0.25 -12.13
N LEU A 70 3.06 0.67 -11.16
CA LEU A 70 2.40 0.49 -9.87
C LEU A 70 0.90 0.81 -9.90
N GLU A 71 0.38 1.39 -10.98
CA GLU A 71 -1.05 1.65 -11.16
C GLU A 71 -1.83 0.33 -11.14
N THR A 72 -1.37 -0.67 -11.91
CA THR A 72 -1.95 -2.03 -11.93
C THR A 72 -1.91 -2.70 -10.56
N LEU A 73 -0.90 -2.41 -9.73
CA LEU A 73 -0.84 -2.92 -8.36
C LEU A 73 -1.90 -2.28 -7.47
N CYS A 74 -2.06 -0.96 -7.54
CA CYS A 74 -3.07 -0.23 -6.77
C CYS A 74 -4.50 -0.59 -7.22
N ASP A 75 -4.66 -0.86 -8.51
CA ASP A 75 -5.92 -1.23 -9.16
C ASP A 75 -6.10 -2.76 -9.32
N HIS A 76 -5.30 -3.55 -8.62
CA HIS A 76 -5.36 -5.00 -8.73
C HIS A 76 -6.75 -5.50 -8.30
N PRO A 77 -7.44 -6.39 -9.05
CA PRO A 77 -8.82 -6.77 -8.76
C PRO A 77 -9.05 -7.33 -7.35
N LYS A 78 -8.05 -8.01 -6.79
CA LYS A 78 -8.06 -8.50 -5.40
C LYS A 78 -7.95 -7.36 -4.37
N VAL A 79 -7.14 -6.34 -4.66
CA VAL A 79 -6.98 -5.16 -3.79
C VAL A 79 -8.27 -4.35 -3.80
N VAL A 80 -8.84 -4.07 -4.97
CA VAL A 80 -10.12 -3.35 -5.10
C VAL A 80 -11.24 -4.10 -4.39
N GLY A 81 -11.34 -5.43 -4.55
CA GLY A 81 -12.36 -6.23 -3.87
C GLY A 81 -12.20 -6.22 -2.34
N PHE A 82 -10.97 -6.27 -1.85
CA PHE A 82 -10.66 -6.10 -0.43
C PHE A 82 -11.09 -4.72 0.09
N MET A 83 -10.76 -3.66 -0.64
CA MET A 83 -11.07 -2.29 -0.23
C MET A 83 -12.58 -2.00 -0.27
N GLN A 84 -13.30 -2.52 -1.27
CA GLN A 84 -14.76 -2.43 -1.34
C GLN A 84 -15.44 -3.11 -0.15
N GLU A 85 -14.93 -4.27 0.28
CA GLU A 85 -15.51 -5.03 1.41
C GLU A 85 -15.42 -4.28 2.74
N PHE A 86 -14.25 -3.72 3.06
CA PHE A 86 -13.98 -3.22 4.42
C PHE A 86 -14.05 -1.71 4.57
N VAL A 87 -13.72 -0.95 3.52
CA VAL A 87 -13.64 0.53 3.60
C VAL A 87 -14.41 1.23 2.49
N GLY A 88 -15.09 0.47 1.64
CA GLY A 88 -15.89 0.99 0.54
C GLY A 88 -17.20 1.62 1.04
N ASN A 89 -17.56 2.75 0.45
CA ASN A 89 -18.89 3.33 0.54
C ASN A 89 -19.58 3.22 -0.84
N PRO A 90 -20.64 2.40 -0.98
CA PRO A 90 -21.35 2.24 -2.25
C PRO A 90 -22.04 3.52 -2.73
N GLU A 91 -22.35 4.47 -1.84
CA GLU A 91 -22.88 5.79 -2.21
C GLU A 91 -21.82 6.70 -2.85
N MET A 92 -20.55 6.42 -2.58
CA MET A 92 -19.39 7.08 -3.18
C MET A 92 -18.87 6.32 -4.41
N GLY A 93 -19.42 5.13 -4.70
CA GLY A 93 -19.22 4.42 -5.95
C GLY A 93 -20.21 4.95 -6.98
N SER A 94 -19.73 5.61 -8.03
CA SER A 94 -20.60 6.07 -9.11
C SER A 94 -20.93 4.90 -10.06
N GLU A 95 -22.18 4.82 -10.53
CA GLU A 95 -22.56 3.97 -11.66
C GLU A 95 -22.04 4.57 -12.98
N GLY A 96 -21.58 3.73 -13.92
CA GLY A 96 -21.10 4.15 -15.24
C GLY A 96 -19.57 4.23 -15.40
N ASP A 97 -19.11 4.65 -16.58
CA ASP A 97 -17.68 4.68 -16.95
C ASP A 97 -16.87 5.72 -16.14
N ASP A 98 -17.54 6.77 -15.66
CA ASP A 98 -16.99 7.82 -14.78
C ASP A 98 -17.06 7.42 -13.27
N GLY A 99 -17.34 6.14 -13.02
CA GLY A 99 -17.56 5.49 -11.74
C GLY A 99 -16.31 5.26 -10.89
N GLY A 100 -16.23 5.84 -9.68
CA GLY A 100 -15.18 5.54 -8.70
C GLY A 100 -15.39 4.20 -7.97
N PHE A 101 -14.37 3.67 -7.30
CA PHE A 101 -14.46 2.37 -6.59
C PHE A 101 -15.20 2.41 -5.25
N GLY A 102 -15.66 3.58 -4.80
CA GLY A 102 -16.28 3.76 -3.48
C GLY A 102 -15.27 3.89 -2.32
N PHE A 103 -13.97 3.92 -2.60
CA PHE A 103 -12.92 4.22 -1.63
C PHE A 103 -11.84 5.11 -2.26
N ARG A 104 -10.96 5.68 -1.44
CA ARG A 104 -9.83 6.53 -1.87
C ARG A 104 -8.53 6.03 -1.26
N MET A 105 -7.51 5.89 -2.09
CA MET A 105 -6.14 5.69 -1.64
C MET A 105 -5.45 7.06 -1.52
N GLU A 106 -5.18 7.50 -0.29
CA GLU A 106 -4.62 8.85 -0.06
C GLU A 106 -3.10 8.89 -0.16
N TYR A 107 -2.42 7.81 0.23
CA TYR A 107 -0.98 7.79 0.41
C TYR A 107 -0.40 6.41 0.11
N SER A 108 0.82 6.43 -0.42
CA SER A 108 1.68 5.27 -0.59
C SER A 108 3.12 5.72 -0.34
N PHE A 109 3.94 4.82 0.18
CA PHE A 109 5.38 5.05 0.26
C PHE A 109 6.12 3.77 -0.07
N MET A 110 7.34 3.92 -0.57
CA MET A 110 8.24 2.82 -0.84
C MET A 110 9.49 2.99 0.01
N ALA A 111 9.88 1.91 0.69
CA ALA A 111 11.08 1.85 1.49
C ALA A 111 12.11 0.94 0.80
N TRP A 112 13.14 1.55 0.21
CA TRP A 112 14.29 0.84 -0.34
C TRP A 112 15.49 1.00 0.59
N ARG A 113 15.93 -0.10 1.21
CA ARG A 113 17.13 -0.12 2.06
C ARG A 113 18.29 -0.72 1.28
N LEU A 114 19.39 0.01 1.19
CA LEU A 114 20.63 -0.50 0.58
C LEU A 114 21.36 -1.36 1.61
N GLY A 115 21.82 -2.54 1.22
CA GLY A 115 22.62 -3.41 2.10
C GLY A 115 23.93 -2.76 2.58
N SER A 116 24.46 -1.75 1.87
CA SER A 116 25.60 -0.94 2.31
C SER A 116 25.25 0.14 3.34
N LEU A 117 23.96 0.44 3.52
CA LEU A 117 23.43 1.26 4.62
C LEU A 117 22.99 0.41 5.81
N ALA A 118 23.23 -0.90 5.80
CA ALA A 118 22.99 -1.86 6.89
C ALA A 118 23.87 -1.63 8.14
N GLY A 119 24.35 -0.40 8.34
CA GLY A 119 24.79 0.13 9.63
C GLY A 119 23.64 0.70 10.45
N ASP A 120 22.42 0.80 9.90
CA ASP A 120 21.23 0.91 10.75
C ASP A 120 20.98 -0.47 11.38
N HIS A 121 21.26 -0.60 12.68
CA HIS A 121 21.14 -1.86 13.42
C HIS A 121 19.68 -2.32 13.58
N TRP A 122 18.95 -2.54 12.48
CA TRP A 122 17.55 -2.94 12.48
C TRP A 122 16.72 -2.08 13.44
N ASN A 123 16.59 -0.79 13.13
CA ASN A 123 15.69 0.09 13.87
C ASN A 123 14.49 0.41 12.96
N PRO A 124 13.57 -0.55 12.70
CA PRO A 124 12.53 -0.42 11.68
C PRO A 124 11.61 0.78 11.90
N HIS A 125 11.63 1.37 13.10
CA HIS A 125 11.27 2.74 13.40
C HIS A 125 12.31 3.21 14.42
N GLY A 126 12.95 4.36 14.24
CA GLY A 126 13.99 4.89 15.12
C GLY A 126 13.52 5.22 16.55
N GLY A 127 12.48 4.56 17.07
CA GLY A 127 11.87 4.72 18.37
C GLY A 127 12.84 4.41 19.50
N GLY A 128 13.74 5.36 19.79
CA GLY A 128 14.69 5.41 20.91
C GLY A 128 15.24 4.06 21.36
N GLY A 129 16.43 3.71 20.87
CA GLY A 129 17.09 2.42 21.09
C GLY A 129 17.17 1.95 22.55
N SER A 130 17.18 0.62 22.71
CA SER A 130 17.55 -0.25 23.86
C SER A 130 17.22 0.17 25.31
N LYS A 131 16.54 1.28 25.56
CA LYS A 131 16.28 1.85 26.89
C LYS A 131 14.86 2.37 27.06
N ARG A 132 13.86 1.77 26.40
CA ARG A 132 12.45 2.07 26.67
C ARG A 132 11.84 0.90 27.43
N ASN A 133 11.51 1.11 28.70
CA ASN A 133 10.74 0.13 29.47
C ASN A 133 9.28 0.15 28.97
N ALA A 134 8.57 -0.97 29.08
CA ALA A 134 7.17 -1.10 28.66
C ALA A 134 6.19 -0.12 29.36
N VAL A 135 6.63 0.58 30.41
CA VAL A 135 5.88 1.63 31.09
C VAL A 135 6.02 3.01 30.43
N ASP A 136 7.00 3.20 29.55
CA ASP A 136 7.28 4.49 28.90
C ASP A 136 6.51 4.71 27.58
N VAL A 137 5.80 3.69 27.07
CA VAL A 137 5.08 3.74 25.77
C VAL A 137 3.75 4.51 25.80
N TYR A 138 3.17 4.78 26.98
CA TYR A 138 1.89 5.49 27.10
C TYR A 138 2.01 6.99 27.42
N ASN A 139 3.22 7.54 27.43
CA ASN A 139 3.45 8.96 27.68
C ASN A 139 3.78 9.68 26.36
N TYR A 140 2.91 10.59 25.92
CA TYR A 140 3.26 11.55 24.88
C TYR A 140 4.41 12.42 25.39
N ARG A 141 5.61 12.26 24.82
CA ARG A 141 6.77 13.12 25.10
C ARG A 141 7.10 13.93 23.86
N SER A 142 6.75 15.21 23.89
CA SER A 142 7.30 16.20 22.96
C SER A 142 8.77 16.38 23.27
N ARG A 143 9.66 15.91 22.39
CA ARG A 143 11.05 16.39 22.38
C ARG A 143 11.09 17.74 21.64
N PRO A 144 12.07 18.61 21.92
CA PRO A 144 12.12 19.91 21.28
C PRO A 144 12.28 19.73 19.77
N GLY A 145 11.23 20.03 19.01
CA GLY A 145 11.27 20.28 17.56
C GLY A 145 11.34 19.08 16.63
N ASP A 146 11.94 17.95 17.01
CA ASP A 146 12.21 16.89 16.04
C ASP A 146 11.29 15.67 16.20
N VAL A 147 10.37 15.51 15.25
CA VAL A 147 9.59 14.28 15.06
C VAL A 147 10.43 13.32 14.23
N PHE A 148 10.85 12.20 14.83
CA PHE A 148 11.56 11.14 14.14
C PHE A 148 10.57 10.03 13.73
N SER A 149 10.52 9.71 12.43
CA SER A 149 9.85 8.51 11.88
C SER A 149 10.71 7.27 12.04
#